data_AF-B6AI70-F1
#
_entry.id   AF-B6AI70-F1
#
_cell.length_a   1.000
_cell.length_b   1.000
_cell.length_c   1.000
_cell.angle_alpha   90.00
_cell.angle_beta   90.00
_cell.angle_gamma   90.00
#
_symmetry.space_group_name_H-M   'P 1'
#
loop_
_entity.id
_entity.type
_entity.pdbx_description
1 polymer ?
#
loop_
_entity_poly.entity_id
_entity_poly.type
_entity_poly.pdbx_seq_one_letter_code
_entity_poly.pdbx_strand_id
1 'polypeptide(L)'
;MGKYLSVRYFCTRSTSEPAVTSKSEISQDFNEQLTCILSDRYIAQTMSRSKSTSGNLISRAAWDTLNKSGSRWLLRSFIRFGKSSSITRFILSSMGLYVQDALWWFDTKLQMMALTIDDVPGMDPSTNDLILDLLKEFNVRCTFFVTEKNARYVSNSDKFLKRCIEEGHELGNHLAEDIPCNKLSLATFAQNLLECEHLISRFVPNHICINSISSMDSDSDIISTKFKWFRPPFGRLTRQQYDFVISRGYTVVMCDVYPNDVSLQSFPQFLAEFCTNHAAPGSIVCIHMPSNDFRAANLEVFRLLLPKITRRFECVTLSRLAQEVIKENISNSKDI
;
A
#
# COMPACT_ATOMS: atom_id res chain seq x y z
N MET A 1 -9.29 -1.42 -38.18
CA MET A 1 -8.17 -0.76 -37.48
C MET A 1 -8.62 -0.45 -36.06
N GLY A 2 -8.07 -1.20 -35.10
CA GLY A 2 -8.62 -1.39 -33.76
C GLY A 2 -8.51 -0.18 -32.84
N LYS A 3 -9.60 0.09 -32.10
CA LYS A 3 -9.68 1.07 -31.02
C LYS A 3 -9.13 0.45 -29.74
N TYR A 4 -8.18 1.13 -29.11
CA TYR A 4 -7.60 0.77 -27.81
C TYR A 4 -8.68 0.82 -26.70
N LEU A 5 -9.05 -0.34 -26.16
CA LEU A 5 -9.82 -0.46 -24.92
C LEU A 5 -8.83 -0.42 -23.75
N SER A 6 -8.61 0.76 -23.18
CA SER A 6 -7.98 0.90 -21.86
C SER A 6 -9.00 0.42 -20.81
N VAL A 7 -8.67 -0.61 -20.04
CA VAL A 7 -9.44 -0.97 -18.84
C VAL A 7 -9.27 0.16 -17.82
N ARG A 8 -10.15 1.16 -17.91
CA ARG A 8 -10.33 2.16 -16.86
C ARG A 8 -11.14 1.50 -15.76
N TYR A 9 -10.61 1.45 -14.56
CA TYR A 9 -11.40 1.22 -13.36
C TYR A 9 -12.47 2.33 -13.31
N PHE A 10 -13.72 1.99 -13.64
CA PHE A 10 -14.83 2.92 -13.70
C PHE A 10 -15.22 3.35 -12.28
N CYS A 11 -14.76 4.53 -11.85
CA CYS A 11 -15.38 5.24 -10.75
C CYS A 11 -16.64 5.93 -11.30
N THR A 12 -17.81 5.44 -10.93
CA THR A 12 -19.09 5.97 -11.40
C THR A 12 -19.29 7.43 -10.93
N ARG A 13 -19.61 8.31 -11.89
CA ARG A 13 -20.01 9.70 -11.65
C ARG A 13 -21.47 9.74 -11.20
N SER A 14 -21.75 10.51 -10.16
CA SER A 14 -23.07 11.06 -9.85
C SER A 14 -22.89 12.42 -9.20
N THR A 15 -23.72 13.37 -9.64
CA THR A 15 -23.81 14.85 -9.47
C THR A 15 -23.92 15.30 -8.00
N SER A 16 -23.67 16.54 -7.54
CA SER A 16 -23.77 17.92 -8.08
C SER A 16 -22.90 18.89 -7.24
N GLU A 17 -22.35 19.95 -7.82
CA GLU A 17 -21.46 20.95 -7.17
C GLU A 17 -22.22 21.98 -6.30
N PRO A 18 -21.71 22.36 -5.11
CA PRO A 18 -22.00 23.65 -4.50
C PRO A 18 -20.89 24.68 -4.75
N ALA A 19 -21.29 25.95 -4.80
CA ALA A 19 -20.51 27.10 -5.23
C ALA A 19 -19.27 27.41 -4.35
N VAL A 20 -18.21 27.85 -5.03
CA VAL A 20 -16.84 28.06 -4.52
C VAL A 20 -16.66 29.46 -3.92
N THR A 21 -16.21 29.53 -2.65
CA THR A 21 -15.53 30.70 -2.06
C THR A 21 -14.01 30.65 -2.37
N SER A 22 -13.35 31.80 -2.31
CA SER A 22 -12.13 32.15 -3.07
C SER A 22 -10.95 31.14 -3.06
N LYS A 23 -10.31 31.00 -4.23
CA LYS A 23 -9.32 29.96 -4.60
C LYS A 23 -7.95 30.04 -3.90
N SER A 24 -7.59 31.17 -3.29
CA SER A 24 -6.24 31.39 -2.73
C SER A 24 -6.09 30.84 -1.31
N GLU A 25 -7.09 31.04 -0.45
CA GLU A 25 -7.06 30.59 0.95
C GLU A 25 -7.17 29.05 1.05
N ILE A 26 -7.96 28.43 0.16
CA ILE A 26 -8.09 26.97 0.07
C ILE A 26 -6.74 26.31 -0.25
N SER A 27 -5.90 26.93 -1.09
CA SER A 27 -4.62 26.32 -1.50
C SER A 27 -3.55 26.31 -0.39
N GLN A 28 -3.59 27.28 0.51
CA GLN A 28 -2.61 27.44 1.57
C GLN A 28 -2.96 26.56 2.78
N ASP A 29 -4.24 26.52 3.15
CA ASP A 29 -4.79 25.63 4.19
C ASP A 29 -4.69 24.14 3.76
N PHE A 30 -4.85 23.86 2.46
CA PHE A 30 -4.68 22.52 1.87
C PHE A 30 -3.22 22.02 1.93
N ASN A 31 -2.24 22.91 1.71
CA ASN A 31 -0.82 22.57 1.83
C ASN A 31 -0.40 22.31 3.29
N GLU A 32 -0.96 23.05 4.25
CA GLU A 32 -0.74 22.83 5.68
C GLU A 32 -1.38 21.53 6.16
N GLN A 33 -2.56 21.15 5.66
CA GLN A 33 -3.22 19.88 5.97
C GLN A 33 -2.49 18.66 5.37
N LEU A 34 -2.00 18.74 4.14
CA LEU A 34 -1.14 17.73 3.52
C LEU A 34 0.18 17.55 4.29
N THR A 35 0.77 18.67 4.71
CA THR A 35 1.98 18.64 5.54
C THR A 35 1.66 18.15 6.95
N CYS A 36 0.47 18.37 7.50
CA CYS A 36 0.07 17.83 8.81
C CYS A 36 -0.22 16.32 8.79
N ILE A 37 -0.88 15.81 7.76
CA ILE A 37 -1.18 14.38 7.62
C ILE A 37 0.11 13.57 7.39
N LEU A 38 1.10 14.17 6.71
CA LEU A 38 2.34 13.49 6.31
C LEU A 38 3.60 13.93 7.06
N SER A 39 3.55 14.94 7.94
CA SER A 39 4.73 15.34 8.71
C SER A 39 4.74 14.71 10.08
N ASP A 40 5.87 14.08 10.39
CA ASP A 40 6.27 13.68 11.73
C ASP A 40 6.11 14.82 12.75
N ARG A 41 6.13 16.10 12.31
CA ARG A 41 5.95 17.28 13.18
C ARG A 41 4.54 17.43 13.75
N TYR A 42 3.48 17.21 12.98
CA TYR A 42 2.11 17.34 13.49
C TYR A 42 1.77 16.22 14.47
N ILE A 43 2.23 15.01 14.15
CA ILE A 43 2.13 13.84 15.02
C ILE A 43 2.96 14.07 16.30
N ALA A 44 4.20 14.56 16.19
CA ALA A 44 5.04 14.89 17.35
C ALA A 44 4.44 16.00 18.23
N GLN A 45 3.84 17.04 17.65
CA GLN A 45 3.16 18.09 18.42
C GLN A 45 1.94 17.55 19.16
N THR A 46 1.13 16.71 18.49
CA THR A 46 -0.04 16.06 19.11
C THR A 46 0.39 15.13 20.25
N MET A 47 1.50 14.39 20.07
CA MET A 47 2.05 13.48 21.08
C MET A 47 2.75 14.18 22.25
N SER A 48 3.40 15.34 22.02
CA SER A 48 4.01 16.13 23.10
C SER A 48 2.99 16.64 24.12
N ARG A 49 1.74 16.81 23.68
CA ARG A 49 0.60 17.24 24.50
C ARG A 49 -0.10 16.10 25.23
N SER A 50 0.26 14.83 24.95
CA SER A 50 -0.49 13.65 25.41
C SER A 50 0.26 12.79 26.44
N LYS A 51 1.36 13.26 27.04
CA LYS A 51 2.09 12.49 28.07
C LYS A 51 1.23 12.26 29.32
N SER A 52 0.57 11.10 29.36
CA SER A 52 0.03 10.48 30.57
C SER A 52 1.16 9.89 31.41
N THR A 53 1.01 9.92 32.74
CA THR A 53 1.94 9.36 33.73
C THR A 53 1.95 7.83 33.78
N SER A 54 1.15 7.15 32.97
CA SER A 54 1.21 5.70 32.74
C SER A 54 1.67 5.40 31.31
N GLY A 55 2.78 4.67 31.18
CA GLY A 55 3.40 4.35 29.90
C GLY A 55 2.47 3.66 28.90
N ASN A 56 2.67 3.97 27.62
CA ASN A 56 2.14 3.30 26.42
C ASN A 56 0.67 3.55 26.03
N LEU A 57 0.00 4.58 26.55
CA LEU A 57 -1.36 4.94 26.12
C LEU A 57 -1.40 6.33 25.47
N ILE A 58 -1.92 6.41 24.24
CA ILE A 58 -2.25 7.68 23.57
C ILE A 58 -3.46 8.28 24.29
N SER A 59 -3.43 9.58 24.58
CA SER A 59 -4.58 10.25 25.18
C SER A 59 -5.81 10.16 24.26
N ARG A 60 -7.02 10.07 24.83
CA ARG A 60 -8.26 9.96 24.04
C ARG A 60 -8.43 11.11 23.02
N ALA A 61 -7.97 12.31 23.35
CA ALA A 61 -8.00 13.45 22.42
C ALA A 61 -7.01 13.29 21.24
N ALA A 62 -5.79 12.80 21.51
CA ALA A 62 -4.82 12.49 20.47
C ALA A 62 -5.30 11.30 19.60
N TRP A 63 -5.93 10.31 20.24
CA TRP A 63 -6.60 9.19 19.57
C TRP A 63 -7.63 9.69 18.56
N ASP A 64 -8.61 10.47 19.02
CA ASP A 64 -9.70 10.95 18.16
C ASP A 64 -9.18 11.82 17.01
N THR A 65 -8.12 12.60 17.24
CA THR A 65 -7.50 13.46 16.22
C THR A 65 -6.82 12.62 15.15
N LEU A 66 -5.93 11.70 15.53
CA LEU A 66 -5.20 10.85 14.59
C LEU A 66 -6.13 9.90 13.84
N ASN A 67 -7.11 9.34 14.55
CA ASN A 67 -8.10 8.43 14.00
C ASN A 67 -9.02 9.12 12.97
N LYS A 68 -9.40 10.39 13.20
CA LYS A 68 -10.19 11.18 12.23
C LYS A 68 -9.35 11.58 11.02
N SER A 69 -8.14 12.08 11.24
CA SER A 69 -7.24 12.57 10.18
C SER A 69 -6.68 11.48 9.27
N GLY A 70 -6.54 10.25 9.78
CA GLY A 70 -6.11 9.08 8.99
C GLY A 70 -7.26 8.28 8.35
N SER A 71 -8.51 8.74 8.45
CA SER A 71 -9.65 7.94 8.01
C SER A 71 -9.68 7.72 6.50
N ARG A 72 -10.06 6.50 6.09
CA ARG A 72 -10.27 6.09 4.68
C ARG A 72 -11.10 7.11 3.88
N TRP A 73 -12.01 7.82 4.55
CA TRP A 73 -12.88 8.84 3.96
C TRP A 73 -12.13 10.12 3.54
N LEU A 74 -11.20 10.61 4.36
CA LEU A 74 -10.37 11.78 4.01
C LEU A 74 -9.44 11.45 2.84
N LEU A 75 -8.81 10.27 2.88
CA LEU A 75 -7.96 9.80 1.79
C LEU A 75 -8.75 9.59 0.48
N ARG A 76 -9.95 8.99 0.55
CA ARG A 76 -10.87 8.85 -0.60
C ARG A 76 -11.25 10.20 -1.19
N SER A 77 -11.61 11.16 -0.34
CA SER A 77 -11.94 12.52 -0.76
C SER A 77 -10.74 13.13 -1.47
N PHE A 78 -9.56 13.08 -0.85
CA PHE A 78 -8.31 13.59 -1.41
C PHE A 78 -7.98 12.99 -2.78
N ILE A 79 -8.00 11.66 -2.92
CA ILE A 79 -7.70 10.97 -4.18
C ILE A 79 -8.74 11.32 -5.25
N ARG A 80 -10.03 11.38 -4.89
CA ARG A 80 -11.10 11.75 -5.81
C ARG A 80 -10.93 13.19 -6.31
N PHE A 81 -10.58 14.13 -5.43
CA PHE A 81 -10.26 15.51 -5.79
C PHE A 81 -8.99 15.62 -6.64
N GLY A 82 -7.92 14.92 -6.25
CA GLY A 82 -6.65 14.84 -6.99
C GLY A 82 -6.82 14.28 -8.39
N LYS A 83 -7.70 13.28 -8.59
CA LYS A 83 -8.02 12.73 -9.93
C LYS A 83 -8.86 13.68 -10.79
N SER A 84 -9.65 14.57 -10.19
CA SER A 84 -10.59 15.44 -10.90
C SER A 84 -9.96 16.74 -11.42
N SER A 85 -8.98 17.31 -10.69
CA SER A 85 -8.39 18.62 -10.99
C SER A 85 -7.05 18.50 -11.71
N SER A 86 -6.95 19.01 -12.95
CA SER A 86 -5.69 19.05 -13.70
C SER A 86 -4.61 19.91 -13.03
N ILE A 87 -5.01 20.96 -12.30
CA ILE A 87 -4.11 21.80 -11.51
C ILE A 87 -3.54 21.04 -10.31
N THR A 88 -4.38 20.31 -9.58
CA THR A 88 -3.93 19.51 -8.43
C THR A 88 -2.98 18.40 -8.87
N ARG A 89 -3.26 17.75 -10.00
CA ARG A 89 -2.34 16.77 -10.63
C ARG A 89 -1.00 17.38 -10.98
N PHE A 90 -1.00 18.58 -11.55
CA PHE A 90 0.23 19.29 -11.89
C PHE A 90 1.05 19.65 -10.63
N ILE A 91 0.41 20.16 -9.58
CA ILE A 91 1.06 20.52 -8.32
C ILE A 91 1.66 19.29 -7.64
N LEU A 92 0.89 18.22 -7.43
CA LEU A 92 1.40 16.98 -6.81
C LEU A 92 2.52 16.34 -7.62
N SER A 93 2.39 16.35 -8.95
CA SER A 93 3.46 15.89 -9.85
C SER A 93 4.74 16.71 -9.71
N SER A 94 4.62 18.03 -9.61
CA SER A 94 5.78 18.92 -9.45
C SER A 94 6.52 18.73 -8.12
N MET A 95 5.83 18.21 -7.11
CA MET A 95 6.40 17.87 -5.79
C MET A 95 6.98 16.45 -5.72
N GLY A 96 6.94 15.67 -6.80
CA GLY A 96 7.38 14.27 -6.82
C GLY A 96 6.46 13.34 -6.04
N LEU A 97 5.16 13.66 -5.99
CA LEU A 97 4.10 12.87 -5.36
C LEU A 97 3.11 12.36 -6.43
N TYR A 98 3.63 11.78 -7.51
CA TYR A 98 2.80 11.20 -8.57
C TYR A 98 2.32 9.79 -8.20
N VAL A 99 1.31 9.71 -7.33
CA VAL A 99 0.66 8.46 -6.90
C VAL A 99 -0.86 8.48 -7.06
N GLN A 100 -1.39 9.52 -7.69
CA GLN A 100 -2.83 9.68 -7.93
C GLN A 100 -3.43 8.58 -8.80
N ASP A 101 -2.65 7.98 -9.71
CA ASP A 101 -3.08 6.89 -10.59
C ASP A 101 -2.73 5.50 -10.03
N ALA A 102 -2.15 5.43 -8.83
CA ALA A 102 -1.90 4.16 -8.15
C ALA A 102 -3.21 3.49 -7.71
N LEU A 103 -3.14 2.19 -7.44
CA LEU A 103 -4.18 1.43 -6.77
C LEU A 103 -4.10 1.69 -5.25
N TRP A 104 -5.17 2.18 -4.65
CA TRP A 104 -5.22 2.49 -3.21
C TRP A 104 -6.10 1.50 -2.42
N TRP A 105 -7.19 1.05 -3.04
CA TRP A 105 -8.08 0.01 -2.54
C TRP A 105 -8.81 -0.63 -3.73
N PHE A 106 -9.41 -1.79 -3.52
CA PHE A 106 -10.34 -2.41 -4.45
C PHE A 106 -11.78 -2.02 -4.12
N ASP A 107 -12.55 -1.59 -5.12
CA ASP A 107 -13.97 -1.28 -4.95
C ASP A 107 -14.79 -2.57 -5.07
N THR A 108 -15.18 -3.13 -3.93
CA THR A 108 -15.82 -4.44 -3.82
C THR A 108 -16.62 -4.55 -2.52
N LYS A 109 -17.60 -5.46 -2.49
CA LYS A 109 -18.33 -5.83 -1.27
C LYS A 109 -17.83 -7.14 -0.65
N LEU A 110 -16.90 -7.84 -1.31
CA LEU A 110 -16.28 -9.06 -0.81
C LEU A 110 -15.61 -8.78 0.54
N GLN A 111 -15.85 -9.65 1.54
CA GLN A 111 -15.23 -9.55 2.86
C GLN A 111 -13.77 -10.03 2.82
N MET A 112 -13.00 -9.43 1.92
CA MET A 112 -11.60 -9.69 1.67
C MET A 112 -10.81 -8.39 1.78
N MET A 113 -9.56 -8.51 2.23
CA MET A 113 -8.60 -7.40 2.23
C MET A 113 -7.19 -7.92 1.95
N ALA A 114 -6.31 -7.01 1.54
CA ALA A 114 -4.89 -7.29 1.40
C ALA A 114 -4.13 -6.70 2.58
N LEU A 115 -3.54 -7.57 3.40
CA LEU A 115 -2.48 -7.17 4.32
C LEU A 115 -1.18 -7.14 3.51
N THR A 116 -0.45 -6.03 3.58
CA THR A 116 0.80 -5.83 2.86
C THR A 116 1.90 -5.41 3.82
N ILE A 117 3.11 -5.92 3.59
CA ILE A 117 4.24 -5.72 4.48
C ILE A 117 5.44 -5.20 3.70
N ASP A 118 5.91 -4.01 4.03
CA ASP A 118 7.04 -3.34 3.37
C ASP A 118 8.36 -3.63 4.08
N ASP A 119 9.48 -3.29 3.42
CA ASP A 119 10.86 -3.44 3.91
C ASP A 119 11.30 -4.87 4.17
N VAL A 120 10.90 -5.79 3.30
CA VAL A 120 11.12 -7.22 3.47
C VAL A 120 12.37 -7.68 2.69
N PRO A 121 13.19 -8.61 3.22
CA PRO A 121 13.20 -9.10 4.60
C PRO A 121 13.56 -8.00 5.60
N GLY A 122 13.13 -8.16 6.85
CA GLY A 122 13.54 -7.28 7.94
C GLY A 122 15.02 -7.46 8.26
N MET A 123 15.67 -6.41 8.78
CA MET A 123 17.10 -6.43 9.10
C MET A 123 17.46 -7.48 10.17
N ASP A 124 16.52 -7.82 11.05
CA ASP A 124 16.69 -8.90 12.02
C ASP A 124 16.09 -10.22 11.50
N PRO A 125 16.92 -11.23 11.17
CA PRO A 125 16.46 -12.54 10.75
C PRO A 125 15.53 -13.22 11.77
N SER A 126 15.66 -12.95 13.07
CA SER A 126 14.84 -13.62 14.08
C SER A 126 13.37 -13.19 13.99
N THR A 127 13.10 -11.92 13.71
CA THR A 127 11.75 -11.40 13.51
C THR A 127 11.12 -11.85 12.19
N ASN A 128 11.94 -12.19 11.20
CA ASN A 128 11.47 -12.66 9.89
C ASN A 128 10.69 -13.97 10.01
N ASP A 129 11.24 -14.96 10.71
CA ASP A 129 10.56 -16.24 10.93
C ASP A 129 9.33 -16.10 11.83
N LEU A 130 9.39 -15.26 12.87
CA LEU A 130 8.27 -15.03 13.80
C LEU A 130 7.04 -14.43 13.12
N ILE A 131 7.23 -13.55 12.14
CA ILE A 131 6.11 -12.99 11.37
C ILE A 131 5.44 -14.06 10.52
N LEU A 132 6.21 -14.92 9.84
CA LEU A 132 5.64 -16.00 9.04
C LEU A 132 4.90 -17.02 9.92
N ASP A 133 5.46 -17.38 11.08
CA ASP A 133 4.80 -18.27 12.05
C ASP A 133 3.46 -17.69 12.51
N LEU A 134 3.44 -16.39 12.83
CA LEU A 134 2.23 -15.71 13.28
C LEU A 134 1.18 -15.60 12.16
N LEU A 135 1.59 -15.26 10.93
CA LEU A 135 0.67 -15.21 9.79
C LEU A 135 0.05 -16.59 9.52
N LYS A 136 0.85 -17.65 9.63
CA LYS A 136 0.41 -19.04 9.49
C LYS A 136 -0.57 -19.46 10.59
N GLU A 137 -0.32 -19.08 11.84
CA GLU A 137 -1.23 -19.34 12.97
C GLU A 137 -2.65 -18.80 12.70
N PHE A 138 -2.73 -17.62 12.09
CA PHE A 138 -4.00 -16.96 11.77
C PHE A 138 -4.51 -17.24 10.34
N ASN A 139 -3.88 -18.17 9.60
CA ASN A 139 -4.21 -18.51 8.22
C ASN A 139 -4.29 -17.28 7.29
N VAL A 140 -3.35 -16.34 7.46
CA VAL A 140 -3.28 -15.10 6.68
C VAL A 140 -2.25 -15.24 5.58
N ARG A 141 -2.67 -14.89 4.35
CA ARG A 141 -1.75 -14.66 3.23
C ARG A 141 -1.64 -13.16 2.98
N CYS A 142 -0.44 -12.69 2.70
CA CYS A 142 -0.12 -11.28 2.53
C CYS A 142 0.78 -11.05 1.31
N THR A 143 0.94 -9.80 0.91
CA THR A 143 1.92 -9.40 -0.10
C THR A 143 3.09 -8.69 0.59
N PHE A 144 4.28 -9.26 0.49
CA PHE A 144 5.53 -8.71 1.00
C PHE A 144 6.23 -7.88 -0.07
N PHE A 145 6.49 -6.59 0.19
CA PHE A 145 7.25 -5.71 -0.71
C PHE A 145 8.74 -5.81 -0.39
N VAL A 146 9.47 -6.42 -1.34
CA VAL A 146 10.89 -6.74 -1.19
C VAL A 146 11.73 -5.50 -1.42
N THR A 147 12.57 -5.19 -0.45
CA THR A 147 13.66 -4.22 -0.58
C THR A 147 14.93 -4.97 -0.96
N GLU A 148 15.48 -4.66 -2.12
CA GLU A 148 16.55 -5.45 -2.72
C GLU A 148 17.80 -5.54 -1.85
N LYS A 149 18.25 -4.43 -1.26
CA LYS A 149 19.44 -4.43 -0.39
C LYS A 149 19.21 -5.27 0.85
N ASN A 150 18.01 -5.23 1.43
CA ASN A 150 17.67 -6.10 2.55
C ASN A 150 17.82 -7.57 2.16
N ALA A 151 17.26 -7.94 1.00
CA ALA A 151 17.35 -9.30 0.50
C ALA A 151 18.78 -9.74 0.16
N ARG A 152 19.69 -8.81 -0.15
CA ARG A 152 21.11 -9.14 -0.39
C ARG A 152 21.95 -9.28 0.89
N TYR A 153 21.72 -8.43 1.88
CA TYR A 153 22.65 -8.29 3.02
C TYR A 153 22.18 -8.99 4.29
N VAL A 154 20.87 -9.24 4.44
CA VAL A 154 20.33 -9.96 5.60
C VAL A 154 20.63 -11.45 5.47
N SER A 155 21.17 -12.06 6.53
CA SER A 155 21.41 -13.50 6.56
C SER A 155 20.09 -14.28 6.46
N ASN A 156 20.12 -15.42 5.76
CA ASN A 156 18.96 -16.27 5.50
C ASN A 156 17.81 -15.61 4.69
N SER A 157 18.04 -14.47 4.02
CA SER A 157 17.05 -13.81 3.16
C SER A 157 16.44 -14.75 2.12
N ASP A 158 17.26 -15.51 1.39
CA ASP A 158 16.79 -16.45 0.37
C ASP A 158 15.92 -17.57 0.98
N LYS A 159 16.24 -18.05 2.18
CA LYS A 159 15.43 -19.03 2.92
C LYS A 159 14.06 -18.43 3.29
N PHE A 160 14.07 -17.20 3.81
CA PHE A 160 12.86 -16.48 4.19
C PHE A 160 11.95 -16.22 2.97
N LEU A 161 12.50 -15.68 1.87
CA LEU A 161 11.73 -15.38 0.65
C LEU A 161 11.17 -16.65 0.00
N LYS A 162 11.92 -17.76 0.04
CA LYS A 162 11.42 -19.07 -0.40
C LYS A 162 10.24 -19.53 0.46
N ARG A 163 10.35 -19.39 1.78
CA ARG A 163 9.28 -19.71 2.73
C ARG A 163 8.03 -18.85 2.51
N CYS A 164 8.19 -17.55 2.22
CA CYS A 164 7.06 -16.69 1.85
C CYS A 164 6.24 -17.29 0.70
N ILE A 165 6.90 -17.74 -0.36
CA ILE A 165 6.22 -18.35 -1.52
C ILE A 165 5.61 -19.71 -1.17
N GLU A 166 6.33 -20.57 -0.45
CA GLU A 166 5.86 -21.90 -0.04
C GLU A 166 4.63 -21.84 0.88
N GLU A 167 4.53 -20.79 1.71
CA GLU A 167 3.37 -20.55 2.60
C GLU A 167 2.24 -19.74 1.91
N GLY A 168 2.37 -19.47 0.61
CA GLY A 168 1.32 -18.87 -0.21
C GLY A 168 1.22 -17.34 -0.13
N HIS A 169 2.27 -16.68 0.35
CA HIS A 169 2.40 -15.23 0.28
C HIS A 169 2.86 -14.79 -1.12
N GLU A 170 2.72 -13.50 -1.39
CA GLU A 170 3.13 -12.87 -2.65
C GLU A 170 4.31 -11.93 -2.44
N LEU A 171 5.18 -11.78 -3.45
CA LEU A 171 6.28 -10.82 -3.44
C LEU A 171 5.98 -9.65 -4.39
N GLY A 172 6.11 -8.42 -3.88
CA GLY A 172 6.09 -7.18 -4.64
C GLY A 172 7.47 -6.51 -4.64
N ASN A 173 7.68 -5.53 -5.51
CA ASN A 173 8.92 -4.78 -5.64
C ASN A 173 8.85 -3.47 -4.83
N HIS A 174 9.78 -3.25 -3.90
CA HIS A 174 9.95 -2.03 -3.11
C HIS A 174 11.23 -1.24 -3.45
N LEU A 175 11.76 -1.44 -4.65
CA LEU A 175 13.02 -0.85 -5.11
C LEU A 175 14.25 -1.34 -4.32
N ALA A 176 15.36 -0.62 -4.43
CA ALA A 176 16.63 -1.02 -3.84
C ALA A 176 16.69 -0.80 -2.33
N GLU A 177 16.17 0.34 -1.88
CA GLU A 177 16.24 0.83 -0.50
C GLU A 177 14.98 1.63 -0.21
N ASP A 178 14.57 1.64 1.06
CA ASP A 178 13.57 2.59 1.53
C ASP A 178 14.20 3.99 1.69
N ILE A 179 14.35 4.67 0.56
CA ILE A 179 14.75 6.09 0.46
C ILE A 179 13.79 6.83 -0.48
N PRO A 180 13.59 8.15 -0.33
CA PRO A 180 12.71 8.92 -1.22
C PRO A 180 13.11 8.81 -2.70
N CYS A 181 12.48 7.89 -3.44
CA CYS A 181 12.94 7.51 -4.77
C CYS A 181 12.66 8.58 -5.83
N ASN A 182 11.77 9.52 -5.55
CA ASN A 182 11.52 10.70 -6.38
C ASN A 182 12.75 11.62 -6.54
N LYS A 183 13.80 11.43 -5.73
CA LYS A 183 15.07 12.15 -5.84
C LYS A 183 16.11 11.44 -6.73
N LEU A 184 15.86 10.19 -7.10
CA LEU A 184 16.77 9.44 -7.98
C LEU A 184 16.60 9.89 -9.43
N SER A 185 17.70 9.87 -10.19
CA SER A 185 17.62 9.99 -11.64
C SER A 185 16.77 8.84 -12.22
N LEU A 186 16.12 9.07 -13.37
CA LEU A 186 15.33 8.00 -14.00
C LEU A 186 16.19 6.77 -14.31
N ALA A 187 17.46 6.96 -14.71
CA ALA A 187 18.38 5.86 -14.99
C ALA A 187 18.69 5.03 -13.73
N THR A 188 19.02 5.69 -12.61
CA THR A 188 19.26 5.01 -11.32
C THR A 188 18.01 4.31 -10.81
N PHE A 189 16.86 4.98 -10.89
CA PHE A 189 15.57 4.38 -10.51
C PHE A 189 15.27 3.14 -11.34
N ALA A 190 15.46 3.22 -12.67
CA ALA A 190 15.24 2.11 -13.59
C ALA A 190 16.15 0.93 -13.28
N GLN A 191 17.44 1.18 -13.04
CA GLN A 191 18.39 0.15 -12.64
C GLN A 191 17.95 -0.54 -11.34
N ASN A 192 17.66 0.24 -10.30
CA ASN A 192 17.23 -0.28 -9.00
C ASN A 192 15.94 -1.12 -9.10
N LEU A 193 14.97 -0.68 -9.93
CA LEU A 193 13.73 -1.42 -10.18
C LEU A 193 14.04 -2.79 -10.81
N LEU A 194 14.90 -2.82 -11.83
CA LEU A 194 15.25 -4.03 -12.57
C LEU A 194 16.10 -5.01 -11.76
N GLU A 195 17.00 -4.51 -10.91
CA GLU A 195 17.78 -5.35 -10.00
C GLU A 195 16.89 -6.04 -8.97
N CYS A 196 15.92 -5.32 -8.40
CA CYS A 196 14.92 -5.88 -7.50
C CYS A 196 14.00 -6.88 -8.23
N GLU A 197 13.57 -6.56 -9.46
CA GLU A 197 12.82 -7.49 -10.33
C GLU A 197 13.58 -8.79 -10.56
N HIS A 198 14.86 -8.69 -10.90
CA HIS A 198 15.73 -9.85 -11.10
C HIS A 198 15.85 -10.68 -9.81
N LEU A 199 16.05 -10.04 -8.66
CA LEU A 199 16.13 -10.72 -7.38
C LEU A 199 14.85 -11.51 -7.07
N ILE A 200 13.67 -10.89 -7.23
CA ILE A 200 12.37 -11.53 -6.99
C ILE A 200 12.13 -12.70 -7.96
N SER A 201 12.55 -12.56 -9.22
CA SER A 201 12.36 -13.59 -10.26
C SER A 201 13.03 -14.93 -9.93
N ARG A 202 14.05 -14.94 -9.05
CA ARG A 202 14.68 -16.17 -8.56
C ARG A 202 13.73 -17.07 -7.76
N PHE A 203 12.73 -16.48 -7.11
CA PHE A 203 11.75 -17.19 -6.27
C PHE A 203 10.43 -17.38 -7.01
N VAL A 204 10.10 -16.46 -7.90
CA VAL A 204 8.87 -16.50 -8.70
C VAL A 204 9.24 -16.42 -10.17
N PRO A 205 9.78 -17.49 -10.78
CA PRO A 205 10.25 -17.47 -12.19
C PRO A 205 9.10 -17.17 -13.17
N ASN A 206 7.87 -17.43 -12.72
CA ASN A 206 6.64 -17.20 -13.46
C ASN A 206 6.10 -15.77 -13.35
N HIS A 207 6.82 -14.80 -12.75
CA HIS A 207 6.48 -13.36 -12.69
C HIS A 207 6.55 -12.65 -14.07
N ILE A 208 6.18 -13.37 -15.13
CA ILE A 208 6.08 -12.88 -16.50
C ILE A 208 4.73 -12.20 -16.64
N CYS A 209 4.74 -10.88 -16.85
CA CYS A 209 3.60 -10.18 -17.40
C CYS A 209 3.35 -10.69 -18.81
N ILE A 210 2.14 -11.20 -19.06
CA ILE A 210 1.63 -11.33 -20.42
C ILE A 210 1.36 -9.89 -20.89
N ASN A 211 2.31 -9.28 -21.60
CA ASN A 211 2.16 -7.97 -22.24
C ASN A 211 1.18 -7.97 -23.43
N SER A 212 0.41 -9.04 -23.62
CA SER A 212 -0.58 -9.18 -24.69
C SER A 212 -2.00 -9.08 -24.13
N ILE A 213 -2.38 -7.89 -23.65
CA ILE A 213 -3.80 -7.53 -23.41
C ILE A 213 -4.58 -7.42 -24.74
N SER A 214 -3.92 -7.62 -25.88
CA SER A 214 -4.51 -7.46 -27.20
C SER A 214 -5.38 -8.65 -27.69
N SER A 215 -5.52 -9.74 -26.93
CA SER A 215 -6.40 -10.86 -27.30
C SER A 215 -6.75 -11.77 -26.11
N MET A 216 -7.40 -11.23 -25.08
CA MET A 216 -8.10 -12.05 -24.08
C MET A 216 -9.59 -12.05 -24.40
N ASP A 217 -10.02 -13.04 -25.18
CA ASP A 217 -11.42 -13.16 -25.62
C ASP A 217 -12.29 -13.99 -24.64
N SER A 218 -11.72 -14.50 -23.54
CA SER A 218 -12.43 -15.31 -22.55
C SER A 218 -12.26 -14.82 -21.09
N ASP A 219 -13.35 -14.91 -20.31
CA ASP A 219 -13.34 -14.61 -18.87
C ASP A 219 -12.27 -15.43 -18.10
N SER A 220 -12.00 -16.65 -18.56
CA SER A 220 -10.97 -17.53 -17.99
C SER A 220 -9.55 -16.98 -18.15
N ASP A 221 -9.24 -16.32 -19.27
CA ASP A 221 -7.92 -15.77 -19.52
C ASP A 221 -7.66 -14.57 -18.61
N ILE A 222 -8.67 -13.70 -18.41
CA ILE A 222 -8.58 -12.54 -17.52
C ILE A 222 -8.33 -12.98 -16.07
N ILE A 223 -8.98 -14.06 -15.62
CA ILE A 223 -8.79 -14.62 -14.27
C ILE A 223 -7.36 -15.19 -14.10
N SER A 224 -6.74 -15.67 -15.17
CA SER A 224 -5.36 -16.20 -15.15
C SER A 224 -4.26 -15.13 -15.11
N THR A 225 -4.64 -13.84 -15.18
CA THR A 225 -3.69 -12.72 -15.22
C THR A 225 -2.75 -12.75 -14.02
N LYS A 226 -1.45 -12.67 -14.29
CA LYS A 226 -0.40 -12.49 -13.30
C LYS A 226 -0.12 -11.01 -13.12
N PHE A 227 -0.14 -10.55 -11.87
CA PHE A 227 0.14 -9.16 -11.52
C PHE A 227 1.60 -8.99 -11.11
N LYS A 228 2.17 -7.84 -11.46
CA LYS A 228 3.44 -7.36 -10.89
C LYS A 228 3.15 -6.16 -10.03
N TRP A 229 3.39 -6.25 -8.72
CA TRP A 229 3.12 -5.14 -7.80
C TRP A 229 4.38 -4.34 -7.52
N PHE A 230 4.27 -3.02 -7.61
CA PHE A 230 5.32 -2.10 -7.19
C PHE A 230 4.74 -1.10 -6.18
N ARG A 231 5.42 -0.93 -5.05
CA ARG A 231 5.11 0.13 -4.10
C ARG A 231 6.32 1.04 -4.00
N PRO A 232 6.19 2.35 -4.26
CA PRO A 232 7.31 3.25 -4.16
C PRO A 232 7.67 3.52 -2.69
N PRO A 233 8.97 3.44 -2.32
CA PRO A 233 9.47 3.96 -1.06
C PRO A 233 8.93 5.35 -0.74
N PHE A 234 8.53 5.57 0.52
CA PHE A 234 7.91 6.81 1.01
C PHE A 234 6.60 7.22 0.30
N GLY A 235 6.05 6.38 -0.58
CA GLY A 235 4.90 6.76 -1.41
C GLY A 235 5.20 7.84 -2.44
N ARG A 236 6.45 7.98 -2.87
CA ARG A 236 6.89 9.10 -3.74
C ARG A 236 7.37 8.62 -5.10
N LEU A 237 6.87 9.25 -6.16
CA LEU A 237 7.31 9.03 -7.54
C LEU A 237 7.24 10.34 -8.32
N THR A 238 8.15 10.51 -9.27
CA THR A 238 7.94 11.45 -10.38
C THR A 238 7.06 10.82 -11.44
N ARG A 239 6.45 11.63 -12.32
CA ARG A 239 5.65 11.13 -13.43
C ARG A 239 6.44 10.19 -14.35
N GLN A 240 7.69 10.56 -14.68
CA GLN A 240 8.56 9.75 -15.54
C GLN A 240 8.87 8.38 -14.92
N GLN A 241 9.10 8.32 -13.61
CA GLN A 241 9.30 7.07 -12.89
C GLN A 241 8.03 6.21 -12.89
N TYR A 242 6.86 6.82 -12.61
CA TYR A 242 5.58 6.12 -12.69
C TYR A 242 5.36 5.52 -14.09
N ASP A 243 5.52 6.31 -15.15
CA ASP A 243 5.35 5.85 -16.54
C ASP A 243 6.34 4.71 -16.87
N PHE A 244 7.58 4.79 -16.37
CA PHE A 244 8.55 3.70 -16.51
C PHE A 244 8.08 2.43 -15.81
N VAL A 245 7.61 2.51 -14.56
CA VAL A 245 7.07 1.35 -13.81
C VAL A 245 5.92 0.69 -14.59
N ILE A 246 4.98 1.49 -15.10
CA ILE A 246 3.86 0.98 -15.92
C ILE A 246 4.38 0.31 -17.21
N SER A 247 5.37 0.91 -17.89
CA SER A 247 5.96 0.32 -19.10
C SER A 247 6.62 -1.05 -18.87
N ARG A 248 6.96 -1.37 -17.61
CA ARG A 248 7.51 -2.67 -17.18
C ARG A 248 6.45 -3.67 -16.74
N GLY A 249 5.18 -3.37 -16.97
CA GLY A 249 4.03 -4.22 -16.64
C GLY A 249 3.65 -4.23 -15.17
N TYR A 250 4.19 -3.32 -14.36
CA TYR A 250 3.82 -3.20 -12.96
C TYR A 250 2.52 -2.43 -12.78
N THR A 251 1.78 -2.82 -11.74
CA THR A 251 0.76 -1.99 -11.12
C THR A 251 1.37 -1.29 -9.90
N VAL A 252 1.30 0.03 -9.88
CA VAL A 252 1.70 0.83 -8.72
C VAL A 252 0.59 0.73 -7.67
N VAL A 253 0.95 0.32 -6.45
CA VAL A 253 0.01 0.11 -5.35
C VAL A 253 0.44 0.86 -4.09
N MET A 254 -0.53 1.54 -3.49
CA MET A 254 -0.41 2.28 -2.23
C MET A 254 -1.19 1.52 -1.15
N CYS A 255 -1.75 2.22 -0.18
CA CYS A 255 -2.61 1.65 0.85
C CYS A 255 -3.64 2.69 1.29
N ASP A 256 -4.86 2.24 1.57
CA ASP A 256 -5.89 3.11 2.14
C ASP A 256 -5.92 3.09 3.67
N VAL A 257 -5.20 2.15 4.28
CA VAL A 257 -5.04 2.02 5.72
C VAL A 257 -3.55 1.93 6.06
N TYR A 258 -3.04 3.04 6.59
CA TYR A 258 -1.65 3.17 7.04
C TYR A 258 -1.63 3.81 8.44
N PRO A 259 -1.22 3.07 9.48
CA PRO A 259 -1.32 3.56 10.86
C PRO A 259 -0.13 4.45 11.27
N ASN A 260 0.79 4.75 10.35
CA ASN A 260 2.04 5.47 10.61
C ASN A 260 2.93 4.78 11.66
N ASP A 261 3.11 3.48 11.50
CA ASP A 261 3.89 2.59 12.37
C ASP A 261 5.37 3.01 12.49
N VAL A 262 5.92 3.69 11.48
CA VAL A 262 7.30 4.22 11.50
C VAL A 262 7.50 5.30 12.57
N SER A 263 6.52 6.18 12.80
CA SER A 263 6.65 7.28 13.78
C SER A 263 5.95 7.00 15.10
N LEU A 264 5.05 6.01 15.15
CA LEU A 264 4.21 5.69 16.31
C LEU A 264 4.58 4.35 16.97
N GLN A 265 5.86 3.96 16.90
CA GLN A 265 6.39 2.69 17.37
C GLN A 265 6.09 2.39 18.85
N SER A 266 5.89 3.41 19.69
CA SER A 266 5.58 3.23 21.12
C SER A 266 4.12 2.83 21.40
N PHE A 267 3.27 2.72 20.38
CA PHE A 267 1.82 2.56 20.56
C PHE A 267 1.23 1.38 19.76
N PRO A 268 1.69 0.14 19.96
CA PRO A 268 1.26 -1.02 19.17
C PRO A 268 -0.25 -1.28 19.24
N GLN A 269 -0.88 -1.06 20.40
CA GLN A 269 -2.34 -1.14 20.55
C GLN A 269 -3.06 -0.15 19.62
N PHE A 270 -2.56 1.08 19.55
CA PHE A 270 -3.14 2.09 18.67
C PHE A 270 -3.05 1.68 17.21
N LEU A 271 -1.86 1.25 16.79
CA LEU A 271 -1.62 0.85 15.41
C LEU A 271 -2.55 -0.30 15.00
N ALA A 272 -2.69 -1.32 15.85
CA ALA A 272 -3.57 -2.46 15.59
C ALA A 272 -5.07 -2.07 15.54
N GLU A 273 -5.51 -1.22 16.47
CA GLU A 273 -6.89 -0.73 16.51
C GLU A 273 -7.21 0.22 15.36
N PHE A 274 -6.28 1.09 14.96
CA PHE A 274 -6.41 1.93 13.77
C PHE A 274 -6.64 1.04 12.54
N CYS A 275 -5.78 0.06 12.31
CA CYS A 275 -5.93 -0.87 11.19
C CYS A 275 -7.27 -1.61 11.25
N THR A 276 -7.65 -2.11 12.43
CA THR A 276 -8.94 -2.79 12.62
C THR A 276 -10.11 -1.87 12.28
N ASN A 277 -10.12 -0.64 12.78
CA ASN A 277 -11.28 0.25 12.68
C ASN A 277 -11.44 0.87 11.29
N HIS A 278 -10.35 1.05 10.54
CA HIS A 278 -10.37 1.67 9.21
C HIS A 278 -10.40 0.68 8.05
N ALA A 279 -10.01 -0.58 8.28
CA ALA A 279 -10.16 -1.62 7.26
C ALA A 279 -11.64 -1.88 6.93
N ALA A 280 -11.91 -1.98 5.64
CA ALA A 280 -13.21 -2.37 5.09
C ALA A 280 -12.99 -3.26 3.85
N PRO A 281 -14.06 -3.81 3.25
CA PRO A 281 -13.96 -4.57 2.00
C PRO A 281 -13.04 -3.92 0.97
N GLY A 282 -12.14 -4.74 0.42
CA GLY A 282 -11.16 -4.35 -0.58
C GLY A 282 -10.02 -3.45 -0.09
N SER A 283 -9.89 -3.19 1.21
CA SER A 283 -8.79 -2.39 1.76
C SER A 283 -7.43 -3.05 1.52
N ILE A 284 -6.42 -2.20 1.37
CA ILE A 284 -5.01 -2.53 1.32
C ILE A 284 -4.38 -1.91 2.57
N VAL A 285 -4.02 -2.75 3.54
CA VAL A 285 -3.40 -2.34 4.80
C VAL A 285 -1.88 -2.44 4.67
N CYS A 286 -1.15 -1.40 5.07
CA CYS A 286 0.31 -1.39 5.06
C CYS A 286 0.87 -1.28 6.49
N ILE A 287 1.75 -2.21 6.85
CA ILE A 287 2.55 -2.21 8.08
C ILE A 287 3.94 -2.67 7.70
N HIS A 288 5.00 -2.09 8.24
CA HIS A 288 6.35 -2.48 7.85
C HIS A 288 6.86 -3.69 8.63
N MET A 289 7.86 -4.37 8.08
CA MET A 289 8.53 -5.48 8.75
C MET A 289 9.13 -5.02 10.10
N PRO A 290 8.91 -5.76 11.21
CA PRO A 290 9.61 -5.50 12.46
C PRO A 290 11.12 -5.66 12.30
N SER A 291 11.88 -4.83 13.02
CA SER A 291 13.34 -4.93 13.17
C SER A 291 13.72 -4.43 14.56
N ASN A 292 14.66 -5.09 15.23
CA ASN A 292 14.97 -4.83 16.65
C ASN A 292 15.33 -3.37 16.95
N ASP A 293 16.07 -2.73 16.04
CA ASP A 293 16.53 -1.34 16.21
C ASP A 293 15.54 -0.31 15.64
N PHE A 294 14.54 -0.76 14.88
CA PHE A 294 13.57 0.10 14.20
C PHE A 294 12.25 -0.64 13.95
N ARG A 295 11.18 -0.20 14.62
CA ARG A 295 9.81 -0.76 14.53
C ARG A 295 9.68 -2.17 15.10
N ALA A 296 10.49 -2.54 16.10
CA ALA A 296 10.36 -3.82 16.82
C ALA A 296 8.93 -4.08 17.34
N ALA A 297 8.23 -3.01 17.72
CA ALA A 297 6.84 -3.05 18.16
C ALA A 297 5.86 -3.57 17.09
N ASN A 298 6.22 -3.58 15.81
CA ASN A 298 5.33 -4.09 14.76
C ASN A 298 5.01 -5.57 14.94
N LEU A 299 5.92 -6.37 15.51
CA LEU A 299 5.60 -7.76 15.85
C LEU A 299 4.41 -7.82 16.83
N GLU A 300 4.37 -6.92 17.81
CA GLU A 300 3.24 -6.80 18.74
C GLU A 300 1.99 -6.24 18.04
N VAL A 301 2.14 -5.31 17.10
CA VAL A 301 1.02 -4.84 16.26
C VAL A 301 0.37 -6.02 15.55
N PHE A 302 1.13 -6.93 14.94
CA PHE A 302 0.58 -8.12 14.29
C PHE A 302 -0.14 -9.04 15.29
N ARG A 303 0.43 -9.28 16.49
CA ARG A 303 -0.23 -10.09 17.53
C ARG A 303 -1.57 -9.52 17.96
N LEU A 304 -1.69 -8.20 18.02
CA LEU A 304 -2.93 -7.51 18.42
C LEU A 304 -3.93 -7.38 17.26
N LEU A 305 -3.44 -7.24 16.03
CA LEU A 305 -4.23 -7.01 14.83
C LEU A 305 -4.85 -8.30 14.29
N LEU A 306 -4.05 -9.36 14.13
CA LEU A 306 -4.46 -10.58 13.42
C LEU A 306 -5.71 -11.25 14.03
N PRO A 307 -5.84 -11.40 15.37
CA PRO A 307 -7.07 -11.95 15.96
C PRO A 307 -8.32 -11.13 15.71
N LYS A 308 -8.19 -9.81 15.48
CA LYS A 308 -9.31 -8.89 15.26
C LYS A 308 -9.70 -8.84 13.79
N ILE A 309 -8.71 -8.72 12.90
CA ILE A 309 -8.95 -8.49 11.47
C ILE A 309 -9.46 -9.76 10.77
N THR A 310 -8.96 -10.94 11.15
CA THR A 310 -9.36 -12.23 10.56
C THR A 310 -10.78 -12.66 10.91
N ARG A 311 -11.38 -12.08 11.98
CA ARG A 311 -12.81 -12.24 12.28
C ARG A 311 -13.72 -11.46 11.33
N ARG A 312 -13.17 -10.50 10.60
CA ARG A 312 -13.93 -9.57 9.74
C ARG A 312 -13.67 -9.80 8.27
N PHE A 313 -12.45 -10.20 7.91
CA PHE A 313 -12.04 -10.33 6.52
C PHE A 313 -11.17 -11.57 6.31
N GLU A 314 -11.35 -12.22 5.16
CA GLU A 314 -10.31 -13.10 4.63
C GLU A 314 -9.13 -12.26 4.16
N CYS A 315 -7.97 -12.46 4.77
CA CYS A 315 -6.74 -11.76 4.39
C CYS A 315 -6.04 -12.53 3.27
N VAL A 316 -5.98 -11.93 2.10
CA VAL A 316 -5.45 -12.54 0.88
C VAL A 316 -4.34 -11.67 0.26
N THR A 317 -3.60 -12.23 -0.68
CA THR A 317 -2.61 -11.47 -1.45
C THR A 317 -3.29 -10.43 -2.37
N LEU A 318 -2.55 -9.42 -2.80
CA LEU A 318 -3.05 -8.40 -3.74
C LEU A 318 -3.55 -9.04 -5.05
N SER A 319 -2.80 -9.99 -5.62
CA SER A 319 -3.24 -10.72 -6.82
C SER A 319 -4.54 -11.47 -6.59
N ARG A 320 -4.67 -12.17 -5.45
CA ARG A 320 -5.88 -12.94 -5.14
C ARG A 320 -7.09 -12.02 -5.01
N LEU A 321 -6.93 -10.90 -4.31
CA LEU A 321 -7.99 -9.89 -4.19
C LEU A 321 -8.37 -9.33 -5.56
N ALA A 322 -7.39 -8.97 -6.39
CA ALA A 322 -7.64 -8.46 -7.74
C ALA A 322 -8.45 -9.46 -8.58
N GLN A 323 -8.09 -10.74 -8.56
CA GLN A 323 -8.79 -11.79 -9.30
C GLN A 323 -10.24 -11.94 -8.85
N GLU A 324 -10.50 -11.94 -7.54
CA GLU A 324 -11.87 -12.09 -7.02
C GLU A 324 -12.74 -10.87 -7.32
N VAL A 325 -12.17 -9.66 -7.27
CA VAL A 325 -12.86 -8.43 -7.64
C VAL A 325 -13.16 -8.40 -9.14
N ILE A 326 -12.25 -8.90 -9.98
CA ILE A 326 -12.51 -9.06 -11.42
C ILE A 326 -13.68 -10.03 -11.65
N LYS A 327 -13.69 -11.18 -10.96
CA LYS A 327 -14.78 -12.16 -11.07
C LYS A 327 -16.12 -11.57 -10.62
N GLU A 328 -16.14 -10.88 -9.48
CA GLU A 328 -17.34 -10.19 -8.98
C GLU A 328 -17.91 -9.23 -10.04
N ASN A 329 -17.04 -8.42 -10.66
CA ASN A 329 -17.44 -7.47 -11.70
C ASN A 329 -17.96 -8.15 -12.98
N ILE A 330 -17.32 -9.24 -13.42
CA ILE A 330 -17.79 -10.03 -14.57
C ILE A 330 -19.18 -10.62 -14.28
N SER A 331 -19.37 -11.24 -13.11
CA SER A 331 -20.66 -11.80 -12.72
C SER A 331 -21.76 -10.73 -12.69
N ASN A 332 -21.50 -9.59 -12.02
CA ASN A 332 -22.46 -8.48 -11.95
C ASN A 332 -22.82 -7.89 -13.32
N SER A 333 -21.91 -7.96 -14.30
CA SER A 333 -22.17 -7.46 -15.65
C SER A 333 -23.05 -8.39 -16.51
N LYS A 334 -23.16 -9.68 -16.14
CA LYS A 334 -24.03 -10.65 -16.82
C LYS A 334 -25.47 -10.61 -16.34
N ASP A 335 -25.70 -10.03 -15.15
CA ASP A 335 -27.03 -9.90 -14.52
C ASP A 335 -27.76 -8.59 -14.90
N ILE A 336 -27.15 -7.75 -15.74
CA ILE A 336 -27.72 -6.51 -16.32
C ILE A 336 -28.01 -6.76 -17.80
#